data_AF-A0A2G5CK21-F1
#
_entry.id   AF-A0A2G5CK21-F1
#
_cell.length_a   1.000
_cell.length_b   1.000
_cell.length_c   1.000
_cell.angle_alpha   90.00
_cell.angle_beta   90.00
_cell.angle_gamma   90.00
#
_symmetry.space_group_name_H-M   'P 1'
#
loop_
_entity.id
_entity.type
_entity.pdbx_description
1 polymer ?
#
loop_
_entity_poly.entity_id
_entity_poly.type
_entity_poly.pdbx_seq_one_letter_code
_entity_poly.pdbx_strand_id
1 'polypeptide(L)'
;MAAAEVSSVIAADTRGKHRILAELKRLEQETNSLEEELEELERTEKVSAACQQLLLNVESKPDPLLPVTIGPTNPSWDRWFEGPQDSQGCRCWIL
;
A
#
# COMPACT_ATOMS: atom_id res chain seq x y z
N MET A 1 15.54 1.31 56.51
CA MET A 1 15.66 2.25 55.38
C MET A 1 16.48 1.71 54.21
N ALA A 2 17.52 0.88 54.43
CA ALA A 2 18.35 0.31 53.35
C ALA A 2 17.65 -0.68 52.38
N ALA A 3 16.61 -1.41 52.81
CA ALA A 3 15.96 -2.42 51.97
C ALA A 3 15.14 -1.83 50.80
N ALA A 4 14.58 -0.63 50.98
CA ALA A 4 13.80 0.05 49.94
C ALA A 4 14.69 0.60 48.81
N GLU A 5 15.88 1.09 49.15
CA GLU A 5 16.87 1.58 48.17
C GLU A 5 17.39 0.45 47.27
N VAL A 6 17.74 -0.70 47.85
CA VAL A 6 18.25 -1.86 47.10
C VAL A 6 17.20 -2.40 46.10
N SER A 7 15.93 -2.41 46.48
CA SER A 7 14.84 -2.84 45.58
C SER A 7 14.65 -1.88 44.39
N SER A 8 14.80 -0.57 44.62
CA SER A 8 14.67 0.45 43.57
C SER A 8 15.80 0.42 42.54
N VAL A 9 17.03 0.12 42.98
CA VAL A 9 18.21 0.02 42.11
C VAL A 9 18.13 -1.22 41.19
N ILE A 10 17.68 -2.36 41.71
CA ILE A 10 17.48 -3.58 40.91
C ILE A 10 16.32 -3.40 39.90
N ALA A 11 15.25 -2.71 40.30
CA ALA A 11 14.15 -2.37 39.39
C ALA A 11 14.58 -1.41 38.26
N ALA A 12 15.45 -0.43 38.55
CA ALA A 12 16.01 0.47 37.55
C ALA A 12 16.97 -0.25 36.58
N ASP A 13 17.79 -1.16 37.09
CA ASP A 13 18.74 -1.97 36.32
C ASP A 13 18.01 -2.92 35.35
N THR A 14 16.94 -3.56 35.80
CA THR A 14 16.11 -4.41 34.94
C THR A 14 15.35 -3.63 33.87
N ARG A 15 14.88 -2.40 34.13
CA ARG A 15 14.17 -1.58 33.12
C ARG A 15 15.07 -1.23 31.93
N GLY A 16 16.33 -0.89 32.20
CA GLY A 16 17.32 -0.63 31.15
C GLY A 16 17.59 -1.88 30.31
N LYS A 17 17.78 -3.04 30.96
CA LYS A 17 18.00 -4.32 30.29
C LYS A 17 16.85 -4.73 29.38
N HIS A 18 15.59 -4.64 29.85
CA HIS A 18 14.43 -4.99 29.02
C HIS A 18 14.30 -4.07 27.80
N ARG A 19 14.59 -2.77 27.95
CA ARG A 19 14.61 -1.83 26.82
C ARG A 19 15.64 -2.23 25.78
N ILE A 20 16.88 -2.52 26.20
CA ILE A 20 17.95 -2.94 25.28
C ILE A 20 17.58 -4.24 24.58
N LEU A 21 17.01 -5.22 25.29
CA LEU A 21 16.56 -6.48 24.69
C LEU A 21 15.43 -6.27 23.67
N ALA A 22 14.50 -5.34 23.92
CA ALA A 22 13.44 -5.02 22.98
C ALA A 22 13.98 -4.35 21.71
N GLU A 23 14.95 -3.45 21.84
CA GLU A 23 15.62 -2.82 20.70
C GLU A 23 16.41 -3.85 19.89
N LEU A 24 17.14 -4.77 20.55
CA LEU A 24 17.84 -5.86 19.88
C LEU A 24 16.89 -6.77 19.12
N LYS A 25 15.79 -7.20 19.73
CA LYS A 25 14.77 -8.02 19.04
C LYS A 25 14.15 -7.32 17.86
N ARG A 26 13.94 -6.00 17.95
CA ARG A 26 13.43 -5.22 16.82
C ARG A 26 14.42 -5.22 15.66
N LEU A 27 15.70 -4.97 15.94
CA LEU A 27 16.76 -4.99 14.93
C LEU A 27 16.94 -6.39 14.32
N GLU A 28 16.86 -7.44 15.14
CA GLU A 28 16.89 -8.83 14.66
C GLU A 28 15.73 -9.12 13.70
N GLN A 29 14.51 -8.67 14.03
CA GLN A 29 13.36 -8.81 13.13
C GLN A 29 13.53 -8.00 11.84
N GLU A 30 14.06 -6.78 11.93
CA GLU A 30 14.35 -5.95 10.75
C GLU A 30 15.38 -6.62 9.83
N THR A 31 16.46 -7.18 10.40
CA THR A 31 17.46 -7.94 9.63
C THR A 31 16.84 -9.13 8.93
N ASN A 32 16.07 -9.95 9.64
CA ASN A 32 15.42 -11.12 9.05
C ASN A 32 14.47 -10.73 7.91
N SER A 33 13.67 -9.66 8.09
CA SER A 33 12.79 -9.13 7.04
C SER A 33 13.57 -8.72 5.79
N LEU A 34 14.69 -8.01 5.97
CA LEU A 34 15.52 -7.57 4.85
C LEU A 34 16.21 -8.73 4.14
N GLU A 35 16.63 -9.76 4.87
CA GLU A 35 17.20 -10.98 4.28
C GLU A 35 16.16 -11.71 3.42
N GLU A 36 14.93 -11.87 3.91
CA GLU A 36 13.81 -12.44 3.15
C GLU A 36 13.48 -11.63 1.89
N GLU A 37 13.35 -10.30 2.01
CA GLU A 37 13.11 -9.41 0.87
C GLU A 37 14.22 -9.48 -0.19
N LEU A 38 15.48 -9.65 0.24
CA LEU A 38 16.61 -9.77 -0.66
C LEU A 38 16.57 -11.09 -1.45
N GLU A 39 16.20 -12.20 -0.80
CA GLU A 39 15.98 -13.49 -1.46
C GLU A 39 14.86 -13.41 -2.50
N GLU A 40 13.75 -12.73 -2.18
CA GLU A 40 12.66 -12.49 -3.12
C GLU A 40 13.11 -11.66 -4.33
N LEU A 41 13.92 -10.61 -4.10
CA LEU A 41 14.47 -9.77 -5.16
C LEU A 41 15.40 -10.55 -6.09
N GLU A 42 16.23 -11.46 -5.56
CA GLU A 42 17.11 -12.30 -6.38
C GLU A 42 16.31 -13.26 -7.28
N ARG A 43 15.16 -13.73 -6.80
CA ARG A 43 14.25 -14.60 -7.56
C ARG A 43 13.36 -13.84 -8.55
N THR A 44 13.28 -12.51 -8.45
CA THR A 44 12.39 -11.70 -9.27
C THR A 44 12.93 -11.56 -10.70
N GLU A 45 12.04 -11.67 -11.69
CA GLU A 45 12.42 -11.53 -13.09
C GLU A 45 12.81 -10.09 -13.45
N LYS A 46 13.53 -9.94 -14.58
CA LYS A 46 13.91 -8.62 -15.09
C LYS A 46 12.67 -7.77 -15.35
N VAL A 47 12.72 -6.50 -14.96
CA VAL A 47 11.66 -5.52 -15.25
C VAL A 47 11.32 -5.47 -16.73
N SER A 48 12.31 -5.59 -17.63
CA SER A 48 12.08 -5.63 -19.07
C SER A 48 11.16 -6.78 -19.51
N ALA A 49 11.28 -7.96 -18.89
CA ALA A 49 10.43 -9.11 -19.20
C ALA A 49 9.00 -8.87 -18.69
N ALA A 50 8.87 -8.40 -17.44
CA ALA A 50 7.57 -8.04 -16.85
C ALA A 50 6.84 -6.96 -17.67
N CYS A 51 7.54 -5.92 -18.12
CA CYS A 51 6.96 -4.87 -18.96
C CYS A 51 6.51 -5.38 -20.34
N GLN A 52 7.26 -6.30 -20.96
CA GLN A 52 6.85 -6.92 -22.23
C GLN A 52 5.58 -7.75 -22.05
N GLN A 53 5.50 -8.55 -20.98
CA GLN A 53 4.28 -9.32 -20.67
C GLN A 53 3.09 -8.40 -20.40
N LEU A 54 3.30 -7.31 -19.67
CA LEU A 54 2.24 -6.32 -19.44
C LEU A 54 1.73 -5.74 -20.76
N LEU A 55 2.64 -5.32 -21.66
CA LEU A 55 2.26 -4.75 -22.95
C LEU A 55 1.46 -5.75 -23.79
N LEU A 56 1.92 -7.00 -23.89
CA LEU A 56 1.21 -8.06 -24.60
C LEU A 56 -0.21 -8.27 -24.05
N ASN A 57 -0.37 -8.26 -22.72
CA ASN A 57 -1.68 -8.41 -22.09
C ASN A 57 -2.60 -7.21 -22.41
N VAL A 58 -2.09 -5.98 -22.30
CA VAL A 58 -2.85 -4.75 -22.59
C VAL A 58 -3.28 -4.69 -24.05
N GLU A 59 -2.42 -5.11 -24.98
CA GLU A 59 -2.71 -5.11 -26.42
C GLU A 59 -3.61 -6.26 -26.86
N SER A 60 -3.71 -7.35 -26.09
CA SER A 60 -4.45 -8.55 -26.48
C SER A 60 -5.95 -8.35 -26.65
N LYS A 61 -6.56 -7.41 -25.92
CA LYS A 61 -7.99 -7.13 -25.96
C LYS A 61 -8.23 -5.62 -25.86
N PRO A 62 -8.98 -5.02 -26.80
CA PRO A 62 -9.25 -3.60 -26.76
C PRO A 62 -10.15 -3.26 -25.56
N ASP A 63 -9.81 -2.18 -24.86
CA ASP A 63 -10.58 -1.68 -23.73
C ASP A 63 -11.86 -0.96 -24.23
N PRO A 64 -13.06 -1.40 -23.82
CA PRO A 64 -14.33 -0.75 -24.15
C PRO A 64 -14.44 0.72 -23.71
N LEU A 65 -13.64 1.14 -22.74
CA LEU A 65 -13.61 2.51 -22.22
C LEU A 65 -12.63 3.40 -22.99
N LEU A 66 -11.79 2.83 -23.85
CA LEU A 66 -10.84 3.60 -24.64
C LEU A 66 -11.40 3.90 -26.04
N PRO A 67 -11.16 5.12 -26.59
CA PRO A 67 -11.71 5.58 -27.87
C PRO A 67 -11.24 4.79 -29.12
N VAL A 68 -10.44 3.75 -28.93
CA VAL A 68 -9.79 2.96 -30.00
C VAL A 68 -10.65 1.74 -30.39
N THR A 69 -11.74 1.47 -29.70
CA THR A 69 -12.65 0.39 -30.08
C THR A 69 -13.38 0.73 -31.38
N ILE A 70 -13.04 0.03 -32.46
CA ILE A 70 -13.82 0.03 -33.71
C ILE A 70 -15.13 -0.69 -33.42
N GLY A 71 -16.08 0.03 -32.83
CA GLY A 71 -17.42 -0.43 -32.50
C GLY A 71 -18.39 0.75 -32.54
N PRO A 72 -19.69 0.51 -32.79
CA PRO A 72 -20.68 1.58 -32.73
C PRO A 72 -20.64 2.20 -31.34
N THR A 73 -20.50 3.54 -31.28
CA THR A 73 -20.62 4.31 -30.04
C THR A 73 -21.90 3.87 -29.33
N ASN A 74 -21.76 3.28 -28.15
CA ASN A 74 -22.92 2.81 -27.40
C ASN A 74 -23.52 3.99 -26.62
N PRO A 75 -24.68 4.52 -27.02
CA PRO A 75 -25.24 5.76 -26.44
C PRO A 75 -25.68 5.59 -24.97
N SER A 76 -25.74 4.35 -24.47
CA SER A 76 -26.06 4.08 -23.07
C SER A 76 -24.92 4.42 -22.11
N TRP A 77 -23.69 4.56 -22.60
CA TRP A 77 -22.54 5.00 -21.80
C TRP A 77 -22.55 6.49 -21.53
N ASP A 78 -23.13 7.29 -22.42
CA ASP A 78 -23.30 8.73 -22.25
C ASP A 78 -24.04 9.02 -20.92
N ARG A 79 -25.00 8.18 -20.53
CA ARG A 79 -25.67 8.26 -19.20
C ARG A 79 -24.71 8.22 -18.00
N TRP A 80 -23.60 7.50 -18.09
CA TRP A 80 -22.63 7.37 -17.00
C TRP A 80 -21.59 8.50 -17.01
N PHE A 81 -21.32 9.10 -18.17
CA PHE A 81 -20.27 10.11 -18.35
C PHE A 81 -20.79 11.55 -18.51
N GLU A 82 -22.07 11.76 -18.83
CA GLU A 82 -22.69 13.09 -18.97
C GLU A 82 -23.02 13.74 -17.62
N GLY A 83 -22.80 13.04 -16.50
CA GLY A 83 -23.19 13.50 -15.17
C GLY A 83 -24.72 13.52 -15.01
N PRO A 84 -25.23 14.02 -13.87
CA PRO A 84 -26.68 14.08 -13.63
C PRO A 84 -27.36 14.94 -14.70
N GLN A 85 -28.10 14.28 -15.60
CA GLN A 85 -28.97 14.93 -16.59
C GLN A 85 -30.10 15.65 -15.85
N ASP A 86 -29.94 16.97 -15.70
CA ASP A 86 -30.85 17.89 -15.04
C ASP A 86 -31.32 17.46 -13.65
N SER A 87 -30.56 17.88 -12.63
CA SER A 87 -31.28 18.57 -11.56
C SER A 87 -31.39 20.01 -12.01
N GLN A 88 -32.59 20.51 -12.27
CA GLN A 88 -32.86 21.93 -12.06
C GLN A 88 -32.30 22.23 -10.68
N GLY A 89 -31.11 22.83 -10.62
CA GLY A 89 -30.38 23.03 -9.39
C GLY A 89 -31.32 23.70 -8.40
N CYS A 90 -31.57 23.06 -7.26
CA CYS A 90 -32.31 23.72 -6.19
C CYS A 90 -31.64 25.06 -5.92
N ARG A 91 -32.37 26.17 -6.06
CA ARG A 91 -31.91 27.52 -5.71
C ARG A 91 -31.87 27.73 -4.19
N CYS A 92 -31.55 26.69 -3.43
CA CYS A 92 -31.38 26.80 -2.01
C CYS A 92 -30.04 27.49 -1.75
N TRP A 93 -30.11 28.71 -1.22
CA TRP A 93 -28.96 29.37 -0.63
C TRP A 93 -28.66 28.61 0.66
N ILE A 94 -27.50 27.94 0.70
CA ILE A 94 -26.99 27.37 1.94
C ILE A 94 -26.70 28.56 2.87
N LEU A 95 -27.45 28.65 3.96
CA LEU A 95 -27.21 29.56 5.08
C LEU A 95 -26.02 29.08 5.91
#